data_AF-A0A7V9ZCV2-F1
#
_entry.id   AF-A0A7V9ZCV2-F1
#
_cell.length_a   1.000
_cell.length_b   1.000
_cell.length_c   1.000
_cell.angle_alpha   90.00
_cell.angle_beta   90.00
_cell.angle_gamma   90.00
#
_symmetry.space_group_name_H-M   'P 1'
#
loop_
_entity.id
_entity.type
_entity.pdbx_description
1 polymer ?
#
loop_
_entity_poly.entity_id
_entity_poly.type
_entity_poly.pdbx_seq_one_letter_code
_entity_poly.pdbx_strand_id
1 'polypeptide(L)'
;MCEICHTDASSGKPPLKSFPTVFKESFNVKFDHAQHMAGAARPPNGCVACHRSLNRGVALTIPVGLNAHSQCYSCHTPSSKAASGKEIASCGVCHDQKAFARTATNASAFRVGFVHSKHASRQRLECASCHTLSAGLPQGRQVSSPRAAEHFVTGGGQSCLTCHNGKRSFGGDLAFKDCRRCHTGSTFRLGM
;
A
#
# COMPACT_ATOMS: atom_id res chain seq x y z
N MET A 1 -11.28 -16.97 -22.46
CA MET A 1 -11.09 -17.51 -21.09
C MET A 1 -9.71 -18.16 -21.02
N CYS A 2 -9.04 -18.22 -19.87
CA CYS A 2 -7.65 -18.73 -19.78
C CYS A 2 -7.59 -20.15 -19.22
N GLU A 3 -6.98 -21.08 -19.96
CA GLU A 3 -6.83 -22.49 -19.56
C GLU A 3 -5.92 -22.68 -18.34
N ILE A 4 -5.24 -21.64 -17.86
CA ILE A 4 -4.49 -21.69 -16.59
C ILE A 4 -5.43 -21.98 -15.42
N CYS A 5 -6.62 -21.39 -15.41
CA CYS A 5 -7.59 -21.52 -14.32
C CYS A 5 -8.84 -22.32 -14.70
N HIS A 6 -9.05 -22.62 -15.99
CA HIS A 6 -10.22 -23.39 -16.44
C HIS A 6 -9.81 -24.69 -17.11
N THR A 7 -10.64 -25.73 -16.97
CA THR A 7 -10.41 -27.03 -17.60
C THR A 7 -10.70 -27.01 -19.10
N ASP A 8 -11.55 -26.09 -19.55
CA ASP A 8 -11.78 -25.76 -20.94
C ASP A 8 -12.00 -24.24 -21.08
N ALA A 9 -11.67 -23.65 -22.22
CA ALA A 9 -11.91 -22.22 -22.47
C ALA A 9 -13.11 -21.97 -23.41
N SER A 10 -13.78 -23.05 -23.83
CA SER A 10 -14.70 -23.07 -24.98
C SER A 10 -16.17 -23.07 -24.58
N SER A 11 -16.50 -23.39 -23.32
CA SER A 11 -17.89 -23.39 -22.84
C SER A 11 -18.32 -22.04 -22.25
N GLY A 12 -19.63 -21.77 -22.21
CA GLY A 12 -20.18 -20.51 -21.68
C GLY A 12 -20.06 -20.36 -20.15
N LYS A 13 -19.78 -21.47 -19.43
CA LYS A 13 -19.49 -21.51 -17.99
C LYS A 13 -18.39 -22.56 -17.73
N PRO A 14 -17.15 -22.29 -18.13
CA PRO A 14 -16.10 -23.29 -18.07
C PRO A 14 -15.74 -23.64 -16.63
N PRO A 15 -15.62 -24.94 -16.28
CA PRO A 15 -15.26 -25.35 -14.95
C PRO A 15 -13.90 -24.77 -14.56
N LEU A 16 -13.79 -24.31 -13.31
CA LEU A 16 -12.53 -23.84 -12.75
C LEU A 16 -11.69 -25.05 -12.32
N LYS A 17 -10.41 -25.04 -12.66
CA LYS A 17 -9.41 -25.92 -12.06
C LYS A 17 -9.34 -25.62 -10.56
N SER A 18 -9.11 -26.66 -9.76
CA SER A 18 -8.74 -26.49 -8.36
C SER A 18 -7.53 -25.56 -8.28
N PHE A 19 -7.60 -24.55 -7.42
CA PHE A 19 -6.53 -23.57 -7.31
C PHE A 19 -5.23 -24.31 -6.93
N PRO A 20 -4.15 -24.20 -7.74
CA PRO A 20 -2.95 -24.98 -7.49
C PRO A 20 -2.37 -24.60 -6.13
N THR A 21 -2.04 -25.61 -5.33
CA THR A 21 -1.34 -25.43 -4.05
C THR A 21 0.10 -24.95 -4.24
N VAL A 22 0.63 -25.09 -5.46
CA VAL A 22 1.96 -24.62 -5.87
C VAL A 22 1.87 -24.09 -7.31
N PHE A 23 2.11 -22.79 -7.51
CA PHE A 23 2.20 -22.22 -8.86
C PHE A 23 3.54 -22.60 -9.50
N LYS A 24 3.50 -23.31 -10.62
CA LYS A 24 4.70 -23.60 -11.43
C LYS A 24 5.09 -22.42 -12.31
N GLU A 25 4.12 -21.64 -12.78
CA GLU A 25 4.34 -20.40 -13.50
C GLU A 25 4.27 -19.19 -12.54
N SER A 26 5.24 -18.28 -12.62
CA SER A 26 5.12 -17.00 -11.94
C SER A 26 4.11 -16.13 -12.69
N PHE A 27 3.02 -15.75 -12.01
CA PHE A 27 2.08 -14.75 -12.52
C PHE A 27 2.22 -13.49 -11.70
N ASN A 28 2.61 -12.41 -12.36
CA ASN A 28 2.62 -11.11 -11.73
C ASN A 28 1.19 -10.56 -11.69
N VAL A 29 0.90 -9.78 -10.65
CA VAL A 29 -0.32 -8.98 -10.60
C VAL A 29 0.04 -7.54 -10.95
N LYS A 30 -0.74 -6.95 -11.84
CA LYS A 30 -0.67 -5.54 -12.23
C LYS A 30 -1.66 -4.80 -11.36
N PHE A 31 -1.15 -3.88 -10.57
CA PHE A 31 -1.94 -2.93 -9.80
C PHE A 31 -1.24 -1.58 -9.83
N ASP A 32 -2.00 -0.50 -10.01
CA ASP A 32 -1.49 0.86 -10.00
C ASP A 32 -2.27 1.70 -8.98
N HIS A 33 -1.58 2.15 -7.93
CA HIS A 33 -2.19 2.93 -6.86
C HIS A 33 -2.69 4.29 -7.35
N ALA A 34 -1.99 4.94 -8.29
CA ALA A 34 -2.38 6.26 -8.77
C ALA A 34 -3.70 6.16 -9.56
N GLN A 35 -3.85 5.13 -10.39
CA GLN A 35 -5.09 4.82 -11.09
C GLN A 35 -6.25 4.59 -10.12
N HIS A 36 -6.05 3.77 -9.08
CA HIS A 36 -7.10 3.43 -8.10
C HIS A 36 -7.35 4.49 -7.04
N MET A 37 -6.73 5.67 -7.16
CA MET A 37 -6.96 6.79 -6.25
C MET A 37 -7.57 8.00 -6.96
N ALA A 38 -7.97 7.84 -8.23
CA ALA A 38 -8.52 8.87 -9.09
C ALA A 38 -9.90 8.50 -9.68
N GLY A 39 -10.75 9.51 -9.88
CA GLY A 39 -12.03 9.40 -10.57
C GLY A 39 -12.93 8.27 -10.03
N ALA A 40 -13.63 7.59 -10.95
CA ALA A 40 -14.54 6.48 -10.63
C ALA A 40 -13.84 5.21 -10.13
N ALA A 41 -12.51 5.11 -10.28
CA ALA A 41 -11.75 3.98 -9.77
C ALA A 41 -11.40 4.12 -8.29
N ARG A 42 -11.59 5.31 -7.70
CA ARG A 42 -11.29 5.58 -6.30
C ARG A 42 -12.25 4.85 -5.37
N PRO A 43 -11.77 3.96 -4.46
CA PRO A 43 -12.62 3.33 -3.47
C PRO A 43 -13.29 4.34 -2.54
N PRO A 44 -14.53 4.09 -2.09
CA PRO A 44 -15.29 5.03 -1.24
C PRO A 44 -14.57 5.36 0.07
N ASN A 45 -13.81 4.42 0.62
CA ASN A 45 -13.03 4.60 1.85
C ASN A 45 -11.51 4.74 1.59
N GLY A 46 -11.11 5.09 0.37
CA GLY A 46 -9.70 5.28 0.00
C GLY A 46 -8.80 4.09 0.36
N CYS A 47 -7.65 4.37 0.98
CA CYS A 47 -6.65 3.36 1.33
C CYS A 47 -7.23 2.22 2.19
N VAL A 48 -8.16 2.55 3.11
CA VAL A 48 -8.69 1.57 4.07
C VAL A 48 -9.72 0.62 3.47
N ALA A 49 -10.19 0.88 2.25
CA ALA A 49 -11.03 -0.07 1.52
C ALA A 49 -10.28 -1.39 1.24
N CYS A 50 -8.97 -1.31 0.99
CA CYS A 50 -8.13 -2.47 0.69
C CYS A 50 -7.15 -2.83 1.81
N HIS A 51 -6.69 -1.83 2.57
CA HIS A 51 -5.66 -1.98 3.60
C HIS A 51 -6.23 -1.87 5.02
N ARG A 52 -5.95 -2.85 5.88
CA ARG A 52 -6.21 -2.73 7.34
C ARG A 52 -4.92 -2.53 8.10
N SER A 53 -5.01 -1.87 9.26
CA SER A 53 -3.89 -1.74 10.18
C SER A 53 -3.48 -3.09 10.79
N LEU A 54 -2.17 -3.30 10.89
CA LEU A 54 -1.52 -4.45 11.55
C LEU A 54 -0.54 -3.95 12.61
N ASN A 55 -0.05 -4.87 13.46
CA ASN A 55 1.01 -4.59 14.42
C ASN A 55 0.74 -3.34 15.25
N ARG A 56 -0.45 -3.27 15.86
CA ARG A 56 -0.92 -2.11 16.65
C ARG A 56 -0.93 -0.77 15.89
N GLY A 57 -1.13 -0.82 14.56
CA GLY A 57 -1.19 0.37 13.71
C GLY A 57 0.15 0.81 13.14
N VAL A 58 1.21 0.00 13.31
CA VAL A 58 2.50 0.26 12.69
C VAL A 58 2.43 -0.05 11.19
N ALA A 59 2.02 -1.25 10.83
CA ALA A 59 2.00 -1.72 9.44
C ALA A 59 0.57 -1.72 8.85
N LEU A 60 0.48 -1.88 7.53
CA LEU A 60 -0.77 -2.15 6.81
C LEU A 60 -0.73 -3.56 6.19
N THR A 61 -1.88 -4.21 6.04
CA THR A 61 -1.97 -5.43 5.22
C THR A 61 -1.71 -5.13 3.76
N ILE A 62 -1.25 -6.11 2.99
CA ILE A 62 -1.40 -6.12 1.54
C ILE A 62 -2.30 -7.32 1.19
N PRO A 63 -3.36 -7.16 0.38
CA PRO A 63 -4.14 -8.30 -0.10
C PRO A 63 -3.24 -9.29 -0.85
N VAL A 64 -3.35 -10.58 -0.51
CA VAL A 64 -2.55 -11.64 -1.13
C VAL A 64 -3.39 -12.90 -1.34
N GLY A 65 -3.00 -13.72 -2.34
CA GLY A 65 -3.62 -15.00 -2.64
C GLY A 65 -5.08 -14.88 -3.08
N LEU A 66 -5.89 -15.91 -2.79
CA LEU A 66 -7.32 -15.96 -3.15
C LEU A 66 -8.13 -14.82 -2.54
N ASN A 67 -7.78 -14.35 -1.33
CA ASN A 67 -8.43 -13.21 -0.70
C ASN A 67 -8.17 -11.88 -1.43
N ALA A 68 -7.15 -11.80 -2.28
CA ALA A 68 -6.98 -10.62 -3.14
C ALA A 68 -8.05 -10.57 -4.24
N HIS A 69 -8.46 -11.72 -4.78
CA HIS A 69 -9.51 -11.77 -5.81
C HIS A 69 -10.84 -11.25 -5.26
N SER A 70 -11.26 -11.69 -4.07
CA SER A 70 -12.50 -11.19 -3.47
C SER A 70 -12.49 -9.67 -3.26
N GLN A 71 -11.34 -9.09 -2.90
CA GLN A 71 -11.16 -7.64 -2.82
C GLN A 71 -11.32 -6.97 -4.19
N CYS A 72 -10.63 -7.44 -5.23
CA CYS A 72 -10.71 -6.85 -6.58
C CYS A 72 -12.13 -6.97 -7.16
N TYR A 73 -12.76 -8.14 -7.04
CA TYR A 73 -14.09 -8.43 -7.60
C TYR A 73 -15.23 -7.69 -6.89
N SER A 74 -14.99 -7.07 -5.74
CA SER A 74 -15.97 -6.18 -5.10
C SER A 74 -16.36 -4.98 -5.98
N CYS A 75 -15.43 -4.50 -6.81
CA CYS A 75 -15.66 -3.43 -7.80
C CYS A 75 -15.57 -3.93 -9.25
N HIS A 76 -14.69 -4.90 -9.52
CA HIS A 76 -14.44 -5.44 -10.86
C HIS A 76 -15.31 -6.65 -11.16
N THR A 77 -16.64 -6.53 -11.03
CA THR A 77 -17.58 -7.60 -11.39
C THR A 77 -17.49 -7.98 -12.88
N PRO A 78 -17.94 -9.18 -13.29
CA PRO A 78 -17.91 -9.59 -14.71
C PRO A 78 -18.60 -8.63 -15.69
N SER A 79 -19.52 -7.78 -15.22
CA SER A 79 -20.20 -6.73 -16.00
C SER A 79 -19.52 -5.36 -15.91
N SER A 80 -18.45 -5.22 -15.14
CA SER A 80 -17.76 -3.94 -14.93
C SER A 80 -16.96 -3.55 -16.18
N LYS A 81 -17.17 -2.31 -16.62
CA LYS A 81 -16.48 -1.70 -17.77
C LYS A 81 -15.72 -0.45 -17.34
N ALA A 82 -14.59 -0.20 -17.99
CA ALA A 82 -13.89 1.08 -17.91
C ALA A 82 -14.75 2.19 -18.52
N ALA A 83 -14.38 3.45 -18.27
CA ALA A 83 -15.00 4.60 -18.93
C ALA A 83 -14.93 4.53 -20.47
N SER A 84 -13.94 3.81 -21.01
CA SER A 84 -13.79 3.54 -22.44
C SER A 84 -14.69 2.41 -22.97
N GLY A 85 -15.54 1.80 -22.13
CA GLY A 85 -16.41 0.68 -22.49
C GLY A 85 -15.73 -0.70 -22.49
N LYS A 86 -14.40 -0.76 -22.25
CA LYS A 86 -13.64 -2.02 -22.19
C LYS A 86 -13.93 -2.80 -20.91
N GLU A 87 -14.12 -4.11 -21.03
CA GLU A 87 -14.25 -5.02 -19.88
C GLU A 87 -12.98 -4.99 -19.00
N ILE A 88 -13.16 -4.83 -17.68
CA ILE A 88 -12.05 -4.72 -16.72
C ILE A 88 -11.93 -5.88 -15.74
N ALA A 89 -12.81 -6.89 -15.85
CA ALA A 89 -12.82 -8.05 -14.96
C ALA A 89 -12.12 -9.30 -15.54
N SER A 90 -11.60 -9.20 -16.76
CA SER A 90 -10.89 -10.28 -17.43
C SER A 90 -9.51 -10.55 -16.81
N CYS A 91 -9.11 -11.82 -16.71
CA CYS A 91 -7.88 -12.24 -16.00
C CYS A 91 -6.62 -11.51 -16.51
N GLY A 92 -6.47 -11.35 -17.82
CA GLY A 92 -5.30 -10.68 -18.44
C GLY A 92 -5.23 -9.16 -18.21
N VAL A 93 -6.30 -8.56 -17.68
CA VAL A 93 -6.28 -7.15 -17.25
C VAL A 93 -5.37 -7.02 -16.03
N CYS A 94 -5.54 -7.91 -15.06
CA CYS A 94 -4.78 -7.89 -13.80
C CYS A 94 -3.51 -8.75 -13.88
N HIS A 95 -3.52 -9.87 -14.60
CA HIS A 95 -2.37 -10.77 -14.65
C HIS A 95 -1.49 -10.55 -15.87
N ASP A 96 -0.19 -10.79 -15.68
CA ASP A 96 0.81 -10.87 -16.74
C ASP A 96 1.72 -12.08 -16.48
N GLN A 97 2.19 -12.74 -17.54
CA GLN A 97 3.06 -13.92 -17.48
C GLN A 97 4.51 -13.47 -17.22
N LYS A 98 4.77 -12.97 -16.00
CA LYS A 98 6.05 -12.43 -15.57
C LYS A 98 6.38 -12.87 -14.15
N ALA A 99 7.66 -12.83 -13.81
CA ALA A 99 8.14 -13.09 -12.45
C ALA A 99 7.39 -12.25 -11.42
N PHE A 100 6.97 -12.90 -10.33
CA PHE A 100 6.30 -12.24 -9.22
C PHE A 100 7.34 -11.49 -8.36
N ALA A 101 7.13 -10.19 -8.17
CA ALA A 101 7.93 -9.38 -7.27
C ALA A 101 7.14 -9.06 -6.00
N ARG A 102 7.63 -9.52 -4.83
CA ARG A 102 6.99 -9.17 -3.56
C ARG A 102 7.13 -7.67 -3.29
N THR A 103 6.00 -7.05 -2.93
CA THR A 103 5.99 -5.70 -2.36
C THR A 103 6.35 -5.78 -0.88
N ALA A 104 7.39 -5.05 -0.47
CA ALA A 104 7.77 -4.95 0.94
C ALA A 104 6.69 -4.19 1.73
N THR A 105 6.34 -4.69 2.93
CA THR A 105 5.36 -4.06 3.83
C THR A 105 5.99 -3.27 4.97
N ASN A 106 7.33 -3.23 5.04
CA ASN A 106 8.07 -2.64 6.14
C ASN A 106 8.83 -1.36 5.70
N ALA A 107 8.48 -0.24 6.30
CA ALA A 107 9.27 0.99 6.20
C ALA A 107 10.30 1.06 7.35
N SER A 108 11.46 1.65 7.08
CA SER A 108 12.47 1.95 8.11
C SER A 108 11.90 2.82 9.24
N ALA A 109 10.90 3.65 8.95
CA ALA A 109 10.18 4.48 9.92
C ALA A 109 9.56 3.71 11.08
N PHE A 110 9.18 2.45 10.86
CA PHE A 110 8.64 1.60 11.93
C PHE A 110 9.68 1.24 13.00
N ARG A 111 10.98 1.46 12.73
CA ARG A 111 12.07 1.22 13.69
C ARG A 111 12.27 2.38 14.67
N VAL A 112 11.69 3.57 14.40
CA VAL A 112 11.80 4.78 15.24
C VAL A 112 10.45 5.17 15.83
N GLY A 113 9.65 4.18 16.25
CA GLY A 113 8.43 4.42 17.03
C GLY A 113 7.24 4.99 16.26
N PHE A 114 7.27 5.03 14.93
CA PHE A 114 6.16 5.54 14.14
C PHE A 114 4.95 4.58 14.13
N VAL A 115 3.75 5.13 14.32
CA VAL A 115 2.47 4.40 14.29
C VAL A 115 1.45 5.19 13.46
N HIS A 116 0.89 4.59 12.42
CA HIS A 116 -0.11 5.21 11.54
C HIS A 116 -1.36 5.64 12.30
N SER A 117 -1.88 4.82 13.22
CA SER A 117 -3.12 5.16 13.97
C SER A 117 -2.99 6.43 14.82
N LYS A 118 -1.78 6.81 15.22
CA LYS A 118 -1.51 8.06 15.94
C LYS A 118 -1.54 9.28 15.03
N HIS A 119 -1.30 9.13 13.73
CA HIS A 119 -1.26 10.21 12.75
C HIS A 119 -2.56 10.27 11.93
N ALA A 120 -3.05 9.13 11.47
CA ALA A 120 -4.30 9.03 10.73
C ALA A 120 -5.50 9.36 11.62
N SER A 121 -5.83 8.51 12.59
CA SER A 121 -7.07 8.65 13.36
C SER A 121 -7.06 9.82 14.35
N ARG A 122 -5.94 10.04 15.05
CA ARG A 122 -5.88 11.07 16.12
C ARG A 122 -5.60 12.48 15.59
N GLN A 123 -4.80 12.60 14.55
CA GLN A 123 -4.46 13.90 13.96
C GLN A 123 -5.23 14.19 12.67
N ARG A 124 -6.12 13.27 12.26
CA ARG A 124 -6.96 13.38 11.05
C ARG A 124 -6.13 13.64 9.79
N LEU A 125 -4.96 13.00 9.70
CA LEU A 125 -4.10 13.08 8.51
C LEU A 125 -4.50 11.98 7.52
N GLU A 126 -4.66 12.37 6.27
CA GLU A 126 -4.94 11.46 5.16
C GLU A 126 -3.66 10.79 4.66
N CYS A 127 -3.77 9.63 4.01
CA CYS A 127 -2.60 8.93 3.44
C CYS A 127 -1.76 9.87 2.54
N ALA A 128 -2.44 10.68 1.74
CA ALA A 128 -1.84 11.62 0.79
C ALA A 128 -1.11 12.80 1.47
N SER A 129 -1.32 13.04 2.77
CA SER A 129 -0.57 14.04 3.52
C SER A 129 0.89 13.65 3.74
N CYS A 130 1.22 12.37 3.60
CA CYS A 130 2.58 11.86 3.78
C CYS A 130 3.09 11.10 2.54
N HIS A 131 2.20 10.39 1.85
CA HIS A 131 2.55 9.54 0.73
C HIS A 131 2.20 10.18 -0.61
N THR A 132 3.12 10.10 -1.55
CA THR A 132 2.90 10.45 -2.95
C THR A 132 2.63 9.17 -3.72
N LEU A 133 1.63 9.23 -4.61
CA LEU A 133 1.30 8.14 -5.51
C LEU A 133 1.91 8.43 -6.88
N SER A 134 2.61 7.45 -7.45
CA SER A 134 3.30 7.57 -8.74
C SER A 134 2.88 6.44 -9.66
N ALA A 135 2.29 6.82 -10.80
CA ALA A 135 1.86 5.87 -11.82
C ALA A 135 3.06 5.25 -12.56
N GLY A 136 2.91 4.02 -13.05
CA GLY A 136 3.86 3.40 -13.97
C GLY A 136 5.18 2.92 -13.35
N LEU A 137 5.40 3.16 -12.06
CA LEU A 137 6.51 2.55 -11.32
C LEU A 137 6.19 1.09 -10.95
N PRO A 138 7.21 0.25 -10.69
CA PRO A 138 6.99 -1.07 -10.08
C PRO A 138 6.14 -0.94 -8.80
N GLN A 139 5.23 -1.88 -8.56
CA GLN A 139 4.20 -1.78 -7.50
C GLN A 139 4.77 -1.35 -6.13
N GLY A 140 5.91 -1.91 -5.73
CA GLY A 140 6.58 -1.56 -4.46
C GLY A 140 7.21 -0.15 -4.40
N ARG A 141 7.16 0.62 -5.48
CA ARG A 141 7.65 2.00 -5.58
C ARG A 141 6.56 3.01 -5.93
N GLN A 142 5.31 2.57 -6.16
CA GLN A 142 4.20 3.46 -6.53
C GLN A 142 3.72 4.33 -5.37
N VAL A 143 3.99 3.94 -4.12
CA VAL A 143 3.67 4.72 -2.92
C VAL A 143 4.98 5.15 -2.28
N SER A 144 5.22 6.45 -2.18
CA SER A 144 6.45 6.95 -1.56
C SER A 144 6.51 6.56 -0.07
N SER A 145 7.70 6.47 0.51
CA SER A 145 7.88 6.26 1.94
C SER A 145 8.51 7.51 2.56
N PRO A 146 7.83 8.20 3.50
CA PRO A 146 8.42 9.30 4.23
C PRO A 146 9.70 8.88 4.92
N ARG A 147 10.70 9.77 4.92
CA ARG A 147 11.93 9.54 5.66
C ARG A 147 11.68 9.66 7.16
N ALA A 148 12.18 8.69 7.89
CA ALA A 148 12.11 8.66 9.35
C ALA A 148 13.20 9.55 9.96
N ALA A 149 13.19 10.84 9.61
CA ALA A 149 14.20 11.80 9.99
C ALA A 149 13.56 13.11 10.43
N GLU A 150 13.96 13.57 11.61
CA GLU A 150 13.61 14.89 12.17
C GLU A 150 14.84 15.83 12.21
N HIS A 151 16.05 15.26 12.13
CA HIS A 151 17.32 15.98 12.19
C HIS A 151 18.17 15.62 10.98
N PHE A 152 19.04 16.55 10.54
CA PHE A 152 19.99 16.36 9.44
C PHE A 152 19.35 15.83 8.15
N VAL A 153 18.12 16.25 7.86
CA VAL A 153 17.40 15.83 6.66
C VAL A 153 18.12 16.40 5.44
N THR A 154 18.64 15.54 4.59
CA THR A 154 19.26 15.91 3.31
C THR A 154 18.37 15.47 2.14
N GLY A 155 18.23 16.35 1.14
CA GLY A 155 17.39 16.13 -0.04
C GLY A 155 15.89 16.42 0.18
N GLY A 156 15.11 16.32 -0.88
CA GLY A 156 13.66 16.56 -0.87
C GLY A 156 12.82 15.36 -0.43
N GLY A 157 11.54 15.62 -0.11
CA GLY A 157 10.53 14.62 0.26
C GLY A 157 9.95 14.79 1.66
N GLN A 158 8.85 14.09 1.94
CA GLN A 158 8.21 14.12 3.27
C GLN A 158 9.09 13.43 4.31
N SER A 159 9.19 14.03 5.49
CA SER A 159 9.92 13.49 6.63
C SER A 159 9.23 13.85 7.95
N CYS A 160 9.69 13.31 9.08
CA CYS A 160 9.18 13.71 10.39
C CYS A 160 9.30 15.23 10.58
N LEU A 161 10.41 15.83 10.14
CA LEU A 161 10.66 17.28 10.22
C LEU A 161 9.63 18.11 9.45
N THR A 162 8.91 17.56 8.46
CA THR A 162 7.88 18.32 7.74
C THR A 162 6.77 18.81 8.68
N CYS A 163 6.50 18.08 9.76
CA CYS A 163 5.51 18.45 10.78
C CYS A 163 6.13 18.69 12.14
N HIS A 164 7.07 17.85 12.56
CA HIS A 164 7.82 17.98 13.80
C HIS A 164 8.98 18.95 13.60
N ASN A 165 8.64 20.24 13.44
CA ASN A 165 9.58 21.33 13.16
C ASN A 165 9.58 22.43 14.24
N GLY A 166 8.99 22.16 15.40
CA GLY A 166 8.83 23.13 16.48
C GLY A 166 7.75 24.20 16.23
N LYS A 167 7.22 24.32 15.00
CA LYS A 167 6.12 25.24 14.65
C LYS A 167 4.79 24.51 14.56
N ARG A 168 4.72 23.43 13.78
CA ARG A 168 3.50 22.65 13.55
C ARG A 168 3.27 21.57 14.60
N SER A 169 4.35 21.00 15.12
CA SER A 169 4.33 19.99 16.18
C SER A 169 5.65 20.03 16.95
N PHE A 170 5.62 19.57 18.20
CA PHE A 170 6.74 19.60 19.14
C PHE A 170 7.34 21.00 19.38
N GLY A 171 6.49 22.03 19.50
CA GLY A 171 6.88 23.37 19.93
C GLY A 171 6.98 23.54 21.45
N GLY A 172 7.38 24.74 21.90
CA GLY A 172 7.57 25.09 23.31
C GLY A 172 8.91 24.63 23.88
N ASP A 173 9.03 24.54 25.21
CA ASP A 173 10.29 24.26 25.93
C ASP A 173 10.93 22.90 25.59
N LEU A 174 10.13 21.99 25.02
CA LEU A 174 10.50 20.62 24.66
C LEU A 174 11.01 20.48 23.22
N ALA A 175 11.14 21.58 22.45
CA ALA A 175 11.59 21.63 21.06
C ALA A 175 12.81 20.73 20.79
N PHE A 176 12.55 19.50 20.35
CA PHE A 176 13.56 18.45 20.06
C PHE A 176 14.34 17.89 21.27
N LYS A 177 13.94 18.22 22.50
CA LYS A 177 14.63 17.74 23.71
C LYS A 177 14.10 16.40 24.22
N ASP A 178 12.93 15.97 23.77
CA ASP A 178 12.30 14.71 24.19
C ASP A 178 12.51 13.60 23.15
N CYS A 179 13.76 13.18 22.99
CA CYS A 179 14.17 12.23 21.95
C CYS A 179 13.52 10.84 22.10
N ARG A 180 13.10 10.49 23.31
CA ARG A 180 12.43 9.21 23.63
C ARG A 180 11.03 9.10 23.01
N ARG A 181 10.43 10.21 22.56
CA ARG A 181 9.15 10.20 21.82
C ARG A 181 9.20 9.36 20.55
N CYS A 182 10.35 9.33 19.89
CA CYS A 182 10.57 8.59 18.64
C CYS A 182 11.54 7.42 18.88
N HIS A 183 12.61 7.63 19.65
CA HIS A 183 13.63 6.61 19.85
C HIS A 183 13.31 5.65 21.01
N THR A 184 12.48 4.66 20.70
CA THR A 184 11.98 3.64 21.64
C THR A 184 12.82 2.36 21.71
N GLY A 185 13.85 2.23 20.88
CA GLY A 185 14.75 1.08 20.90
C GLY A 185 15.57 1.00 22.19
N SER A 186 15.73 -0.21 22.72
CA SER A 186 16.54 -0.47 23.93
C SER A 186 18.02 -0.09 23.77
N THR A 187 18.51 -0.03 22.52
CA THR A 187 19.87 0.37 22.18
C THR A 187 20.05 1.88 22.04
N PHE A 188 18.98 2.68 22.08
CA PHE A 188 19.11 4.14 21.98
C PHE A 188 19.74 4.74 23.24
N ARG A 189 20.84 5.46 23.03
CA ARG A 189 21.54 6.25 24.03
C ARG A 189 21.56 7.70 23.58
N LEU A 190 21.18 8.60 24.47
CA LEU A 190 21.48 10.02 24.30
C LEU A 190 22.99 10.18 24.51
N GLY A 191 23.69 10.78 23.56
CA GLY A 191 25.08 11.17 23.78
C GLY A 191 25.15 12.02 25.05
N MET A 192 26.04 11.64 25.96
CA MET A 192 26.41 12.48 27.11
C MET A 192 27.06 13.77 26.63
#